data_AF-A0AAV7JEE0-F1
#
_entry.id   AF-A0AAV7JEE0-F1
#
_cell.length_a   1.000
_cell.length_b   1.000
_cell.length_c   1.000
_cell.angle_alpha   90.00
_cell.angle_beta   90.00
_cell.angle_gamma   90.00
#
_symmetry.space_group_name_H-M   'P 1'
#
loop_
_entity.id
_entity.type
_entity.pdbx_description
1 polymer ?
#
loop_
_entity_poly.entity_id
_entity_poly.type
_entity_poly.pdbx_seq_one_letter_code
_entity_poly.pdbx_strand_id
1 'polypeptide(L)'
;MAMLEDASVHFLSFLETIKLQSINVGKLQHIAKNKGYFSDIITHFIQLKCLSGNGSKETLEELDVCLKMLHWFFEQMRMLKILYTFTGKFDEINDENIDEFIGKEFDGYEIGMICCSTGEKLQLSIESDADINNIVNFTHFESLCKICGSIEKSFVITEVFKVVIKTKSLQMDEFDISVFYEALWLPAWDICVLLLKNISNESIQISVMCKYFEVTANDGEIENELILLNLGCEQYQKIQKAFKKSFKTSAHKIHLYFTLKLRSQAAILICDLKEKLSIKTNFESIERMKNATDVYYDKKISVMDDKVGDVAKNLGKLSSFNLDVIQVVIDNIAFIRWVKENMIDLNEVKAFVDISLTACGGNPMETDRITCFSSVCTNFSPLIFGIVENTSYETLTARCEQIIENVGNNKELTKLLKQVGKNVTFWEEMKRSHGAVEETTLIELDNLMKSGVFYFEG
;
A
#
# COMPACT_ATOMS: atom_id res chain seq x y z
N MET A 1 -2.05 59.76 0.60
CA MET A 1 -3.15 59.87 -0.39
C MET A 1 -2.79 59.18 -1.70
N ALA A 2 -1.66 59.51 -2.35
CA ALA A 2 -1.24 58.85 -3.60
C ALA A 2 -1.15 57.30 -3.53
N MET A 3 -0.59 56.71 -2.47
CA MET A 3 -0.54 55.23 -2.32
C MET A 3 -1.91 54.57 -2.08
N LEU A 4 -2.89 55.31 -1.52
CA LEU A 4 -4.25 54.81 -1.29
C LEU A 4 -5.09 54.90 -2.57
N GLU A 5 -4.86 55.92 -3.40
CA GLU A 5 -5.47 56.05 -4.72
C GLU A 5 -4.98 54.96 -5.67
N ASP A 6 -3.67 54.67 -5.68
CA ASP A 6 -3.05 53.65 -6.53
C ASP A 6 -3.54 52.23 -6.15
N ALA A 7 -3.59 51.92 -4.85
CA ALA A 7 -4.16 50.67 -4.35
C ALA A 7 -5.65 50.52 -4.68
N SER A 8 -6.41 51.62 -4.69
CA SER A 8 -7.83 51.61 -5.03
C SER A 8 -8.07 51.35 -6.52
N VAL A 9 -7.24 51.92 -7.41
CA VAL A 9 -7.31 51.69 -8.85
C VAL A 9 -6.97 50.24 -9.20
N HIS A 10 -5.91 49.68 -8.61
CA HIS A 10 -5.56 48.28 -8.77
C HIS A 10 -6.64 47.34 -8.24
N PHE A 11 -7.26 47.67 -7.10
CA PHE A 11 -8.34 46.87 -6.53
C PHE A 11 -9.60 46.93 -7.39
N LEU A 12 -9.97 48.09 -7.94
CA LEU A 12 -11.12 48.23 -8.84
C LEU A 12 -10.93 47.47 -10.15
N SER A 13 -9.75 47.58 -10.77
CA SER A 13 -9.38 46.77 -11.95
C SER A 13 -9.43 45.28 -11.64
N PHE A 14 -9.01 44.88 -10.44
CA PHE A 14 -9.11 43.49 -10.01
C PHE A 14 -10.57 43.02 -9.84
N LEU A 15 -11.45 43.84 -9.26
CA LEU A 15 -12.88 43.51 -9.15
C LEU A 15 -13.53 43.37 -10.54
N GLU A 16 -13.09 44.16 -11.52
CA GLU A 16 -13.54 44.04 -12.91
C GLU A 16 -13.15 42.70 -13.54
N THR A 17 -11.97 42.16 -13.21
CA THR A 17 -11.58 40.79 -13.65
C THR A 17 -12.46 39.69 -13.04
N ILE A 18 -13.00 39.90 -11.84
CA ILE A 18 -13.95 38.97 -11.21
C ILE A 18 -15.29 39.03 -11.94
N LYS A 19 -15.78 40.25 -12.25
CA LYS A 19 -17.02 40.45 -13.01
C LYS A 19 -17.01 39.76 -14.36
N LEU A 20 -15.89 39.92 -15.07
CA LEU A 20 -15.68 39.36 -16.41
C LEU A 20 -15.25 37.88 -16.39
N GLN A 21 -15.12 37.27 -15.21
CA GLN A 21 -14.60 35.90 -15.04
C GLN A 21 -13.21 35.68 -15.66
N SER A 22 -12.47 36.76 -15.93
CA SER A 22 -11.09 36.76 -16.45
C SER A 22 -10.05 36.67 -15.34
N ILE A 23 -10.48 36.49 -14.08
CA ILE A 23 -9.58 36.30 -12.97
C ILE A 23 -8.74 35.03 -13.16
N ASN A 24 -7.45 35.20 -12.92
CA ASN A 24 -6.48 34.12 -12.98
C ASN A 24 -6.70 33.07 -11.87
N VAL A 25 -6.54 31.79 -12.20
CA VAL A 25 -6.77 30.65 -11.29
C VAL A 25 -5.97 30.76 -10.00
N GLY A 26 -4.67 31.08 -10.02
CA GLY A 26 -3.90 31.11 -8.78
C GLY A 26 -4.22 32.32 -7.90
N LYS A 27 -4.59 33.46 -8.50
CA LYS A 27 -5.18 34.59 -7.75
C LYS A 27 -6.50 34.19 -7.09
N LEU A 28 -7.35 33.45 -7.80
CA LEU A 28 -8.62 32.97 -7.28
C LEU A 28 -8.44 31.90 -6.18
N GLN A 29 -7.42 31.05 -6.28
CA GLN A 29 -7.03 30.12 -5.21
C GLN A 29 -6.57 30.86 -3.95
N HIS A 30 -5.78 31.92 -4.09
CA HIS A 30 -5.39 32.76 -2.97
C HIS A 30 -6.60 33.42 -2.29
N ILE A 31 -7.59 33.84 -3.07
CA ILE A 31 -8.87 34.33 -2.53
C ILE A 31 -9.64 33.21 -1.82
N ALA A 32 -9.74 32.03 -2.42
CA ALA A 32 -10.45 30.89 -1.83
C ALA A 32 -9.89 30.52 -0.44
N LYS A 33 -8.57 30.50 -0.29
CA LYS A 33 -7.87 30.25 0.98
C LYS A 33 -8.11 31.34 2.04
N ASN A 34 -8.43 32.56 1.61
CA ASN A 34 -8.59 33.74 2.47
C ASN A 34 -9.98 34.38 2.34
N LYS A 35 -11.02 33.58 2.04
CA LYS A 35 -12.37 34.07 1.67
C LYS A 35 -12.94 35.07 2.68
N GLY A 36 -12.75 34.83 3.99
CA GLY A 36 -13.22 35.73 5.06
C GLY A 36 -12.57 37.12 4.98
N TYR A 37 -11.24 37.17 4.90
CA TYR A 37 -10.49 38.42 4.82
C TYR A 37 -10.80 39.21 3.54
N PHE A 38 -10.96 38.51 2.42
CA PHE A 38 -11.29 39.14 1.14
C PHE A 38 -12.72 39.71 1.11
N SER A 39 -13.68 38.99 1.71
CA SER A 39 -15.05 39.47 1.90
C SER A 39 -15.10 40.73 2.77
N ASP A 40 -14.27 40.80 3.82
CA ASP A 40 -14.17 41.96 4.69
C ASP A 40 -13.56 43.18 3.97
N ILE A 41 -12.52 42.97 3.14
CA ILE A 41 -11.91 44.04 2.32
C ILE A 41 -12.91 44.59 1.31
N ILE A 42 -13.64 43.73 0.59
CA ILE A 42 -14.68 44.17 -0.34
C ILE A 42 -15.72 45.00 0.42
N THR A 43 -16.20 44.50 1.56
CA THR A 43 -17.18 45.21 2.42
C THR A 43 -16.65 46.56 2.91
N HIS A 44 -15.37 46.67 3.25
CA HIS A 44 -14.74 47.91 3.69
C HIS A 44 -14.59 48.94 2.55
N PHE A 45 -14.16 48.51 1.36
CA PHE A 45 -14.09 49.36 0.17
C PHE A 45 -15.47 49.87 -0.29
N ILE A 46 -16.51 49.07 -0.04
CA ILE A 46 -17.92 49.46 -0.25
C ILE A 46 -18.34 50.57 0.74
N GLN A 47 -17.98 50.45 2.01
CA GLN A 47 -18.31 51.45 3.04
C GLN A 47 -17.65 52.82 2.78
N LEU A 48 -16.49 52.82 2.11
CA LEU A 48 -15.76 54.04 1.72
C LEU A 48 -16.34 54.75 0.47
N LYS A 49 -17.49 54.30 -0.07
CA LYS A 49 -18.20 54.87 -1.25
C LYS A 49 -17.41 54.83 -2.57
N CYS A 50 -16.44 53.94 -2.72
CA CYS A 50 -15.70 53.75 -3.99
C CYS A 50 -16.48 52.89 -5.02
N LEU A 51 -17.54 52.21 -4.62
CA LEU A 51 -18.41 51.37 -5.46
C LEU A 51 -19.87 51.84 -5.32
N SER A 52 -20.62 51.95 -6.43
CA SER A 52 -22.04 52.31 -6.40
C SER A 52 -22.87 51.19 -5.77
N GLY A 53 -23.91 51.55 -5.00
CA GLY A 53 -24.59 50.66 -4.05
C GLY A 53 -25.22 49.35 -4.59
N ASN A 54 -25.39 49.20 -5.91
CA ASN A 54 -25.83 47.96 -6.55
C ASN A 54 -24.67 47.08 -7.07
N GLY A 55 -23.50 47.66 -7.38
CA GLY A 55 -22.37 46.91 -7.90
C GLY A 55 -21.67 46.03 -6.86
N SER A 56 -21.89 46.30 -5.56
CA SER A 56 -21.28 45.59 -4.42
C SER A 56 -21.80 44.17 -4.23
N LYS A 57 -23.13 44.01 -4.27
CA LYS A 57 -23.80 42.72 -4.14
C LYS A 57 -23.52 41.84 -5.36
N GLU A 58 -23.58 42.44 -6.54
CA GLU A 58 -23.27 41.81 -7.82
C GLU A 58 -21.83 41.28 -7.85
N THR A 59 -20.83 42.07 -7.41
CA THR A 59 -19.42 41.62 -7.39
C THR A 59 -19.17 40.46 -6.42
N LEU A 60 -19.85 40.44 -5.26
CA LEU A 60 -19.76 39.33 -4.31
C LEU A 60 -20.45 38.06 -4.83
N GLU A 61 -21.57 38.22 -5.55
CA GLU A 61 -22.26 37.12 -6.23
C GLU A 61 -21.39 36.56 -7.37
N GLU A 62 -20.76 37.41 -8.18
CA GLU A 62 -19.81 37.03 -9.24
C GLU A 62 -18.54 36.35 -8.69
N LEU A 63 -18.02 36.80 -7.55
CA LEU A 63 -16.94 36.12 -6.85
C LEU A 63 -17.35 34.71 -6.40
N ASP A 64 -18.56 34.56 -5.85
CA ASP A 64 -19.06 33.25 -5.45
C ASP A 64 -19.27 32.31 -6.66
N VAL A 65 -19.68 32.87 -7.81
CA VAL A 65 -19.71 32.14 -9.10
C VAL A 65 -18.32 31.70 -9.53
N CYS A 66 -17.32 32.59 -9.53
CA CYS A 66 -15.94 32.23 -9.86
C CYS A 66 -15.37 31.16 -8.91
N LEU A 67 -15.63 31.26 -7.60
CA LEU A 67 -15.19 30.26 -6.62
C LEU A 67 -15.88 28.91 -6.82
N LYS A 68 -17.16 28.88 -7.20
CA LYS A 68 -17.86 27.65 -7.57
C LYS A 68 -17.27 27.04 -8.85
N MET A 69 -16.94 27.85 -9.84
CA MET A 69 -16.27 27.43 -11.08
C MET A 69 -14.89 26.82 -10.80
N LEU A 70 -14.10 27.46 -9.93
CA LEU A 70 -12.79 26.95 -9.48
C LEU A 70 -12.93 25.61 -8.76
N HIS A 71 -13.86 25.52 -7.81
CA HIS A 71 -14.12 24.27 -7.09
C HIS A 71 -14.55 23.15 -8.05
N TRP A 72 -15.46 23.46 -8.97
CA TRP A 72 -15.90 22.53 -10.00
C TRP A 72 -14.72 22.03 -10.84
N PHE A 73 -13.85 22.93 -11.30
CA PHE A 73 -12.66 22.58 -12.09
C PHE A 73 -11.71 21.66 -11.33
N PHE A 74 -11.45 21.91 -10.05
CA PHE A 74 -10.59 21.02 -9.24
C PHE A 74 -11.20 19.64 -9.04
N GLU A 75 -12.51 19.55 -8.84
CA GLU A 75 -13.20 18.25 -8.79
C GLU A 75 -13.12 17.50 -10.13
N GLN A 76 -13.10 18.21 -11.28
CA GLN A 76 -12.84 17.57 -12.59
C GLN A 76 -11.44 16.96 -12.65
N MET A 77 -10.43 17.74 -12.28
CA MET A 77 -9.02 17.34 -12.37
C MET A 77 -8.69 16.23 -11.37
N ARG A 78 -9.29 16.28 -10.18
CA ARG A 78 -9.21 15.21 -9.17
C ARG A 78 -9.80 13.91 -9.71
N MET A 79 -10.95 13.99 -10.37
CA MET A 79 -11.54 12.84 -11.05
C MET A 79 -10.60 12.25 -12.10
N LEU A 80 -10.11 13.08 -13.02
CA LEU A 80 -9.16 12.65 -14.05
C LEU A 80 -7.96 11.94 -13.43
N LYS A 81 -7.35 12.49 -12.38
CA LYS A 81 -6.23 11.84 -11.69
C LYS A 81 -6.62 10.47 -11.13
N ILE A 82 -7.71 10.36 -10.38
CA ILE A 82 -8.17 9.06 -9.82
C ILE A 82 -8.35 8.03 -10.94
N LEU A 83 -8.95 8.43 -12.05
CA LEU A 83 -9.18 7.56 -13.21
C LEU A 83 -7.87 7.14 -13.87
N TYR A 84 -6.94 8.06 -14.07
CA TYR A 84 -5.64 7.72 -14.63
C TYR A 84 -4.81 6.84 -13.68
N THR A 85 -4.91 7.04 -12.36
CA THR A 85 -4.31 6.15 -11.35
C THR A 85 -4.84 4.72 -11.50
N PHE A 86 -6.13 4.53 -11.76
CA PHE A 86 -6.69 3.19 -12.00
C PHE A 86 -6.17 2.53 -13.29
N THR A 87 -5.83 3.34 -14.31
CA THR A 87 -5.24 2.84 -15.56
C THR A 87 -3.73 2.61 -15.49
N GLY A 88 -3.07 2.98 -14.39
CA GLY A 88 -1.60 2.90 -14.25
C GLY A 88 -0.83 3.84 -15.18
N LYS A 89 -1.50 4.85 -15.75
CA LYS A 89 -0.90 5.84 -16.68
C LYS A 89 -0.46 7.15 -16.00
N PHE A 90 -0.66 7.29 -14.68
CA PHE A 90 -0.45 8.55 -13.93
C PHE A 90 0.55 8.45 -12.78
N ASP A 91 1.51 7.53 -12.85
CA ASP A 91 2.50 7.34 -11.78
C ASP A 91 3.55 8.49 -11.71
N GLU A 92 3.52 9.46 -12.63
CA GLU A 92 4.51 10.55 -12.73
C GLU A 92 4.13 11.87 -12.05
N ILE A 93 2.88 12.06 -11.59
CA ILE A 93 2.56 13.20 -10.73
C ILE A 93 2.91 12.83 -9.30
N ASN A 94 4.20 13.04 -8.98
CA ASN A 94 4.79 13.00 -7.64
C ASN A 94 3.86 13.57 -6.57
N ASP A 95 4.06 13.12 -5.33
CA ASP A 95 3.42 13.42 -4.03
C ASP A 95 2.96 14.88 -3.72
N GLU A 96 2.94 15.81 -4.66
CA GLU A 96 2.30 17.11 -4.52
C GLU A 96 0.77 16.98 -4.39
N ASN A 97 0.22 17.77 -3.48
CA ASN A 97 -1.23 17.94 -3.34
C ASN A 97 -1.82 18.35 -4.70
N ILE A 98 -2.89 17.69 -5.14
CA ILE A 98 -3.59 17.95 -6.41
C ILE A 98 -3.96 19.43 -6.53
N ASP A 99 -4.40 20.05 -5.43
CA ASP A 99 -4.76 21.46 -5.40
C ASP A 99 -3.53 22.38 -5.64
N GLU A 100 -2.35 21.92 -5.24
CA GLU A 100 -1.08 22.63 -5.43
C GLU A 100 -0.54 22.44 -6.85
N PHE A 101 -0.60 21.22 -7.39
CA PHE A 101 -0.26 20.93 -8.77
C PHE A 101 -1.13 21.72 -9.76
N ILE A 102 -2.47 21.64 -9.60
CA ILE A 102 -3.40 22.37 -10.46
C ILE A 102 -3.19 23.88 -10.27
N GLY A 103 -2.91 24.32 -9.05
CA GLY A 103 -2.59 25.72 -8.77
C GLY A 103 -1.38 26.23 -9.55
N LYS A 104 -0.29 25.47 -9.56
CA LYS A 104 0.95 25.82 -10.28
C LYS A 104 0.78 25.75 -11.80
N GLU A 105 0.16 24.70 -12.31
CA GLU A 105 0.05 24.46 -13.76
C GLU A 105 -0.90 25.46 -14.43
N PHE A 106 -1.94 25.89 -13.71
CA PHE A 106 -2.97 26.78 -14.24
C PHE A 106 -2.88 28.22 -13.73
N ASP A 107 -1.84 28.59 -12.97
CA ASP A 107 -1.57 29.96 -12.46
C ASP A 107 -1.43 31.03 -13.57
N GLY A 108 -1.45 30.65 -14.84
CA GLY A 108 -1.45 31.55 -16.00
C GLY A 108 -2.81 31.73 -16.68
N TYR A 109 -3.80 30.90 -16.36
CA TYR A 109 -5.05 30.82 -17.11
C TYR A 109 -6.20 31.55 -16.42
N GLU A 110 -7.09 32.10 -17.23
CA GLU A 110 -8.32 32.74 -16.77
C GLU A 110 -9.42 31.69 -16.50
N ILE A 111 -10.13 31.82 -15.37
CA ILE A 111 -11.13 30.82 -14.97
C ILE A 111 -12.28 30.69 -15.98
N GLY A 112 -12.70 31.79 -16.61
CA GLY A 112 -13.70 31.80 -17.68
C GLY A 112 -13.25 31.02 -18.92
N MET A 113 -11.97 31.09 -19.29
CA MET A 113 -11.41 30.32 -20.41
C MET A 113 -11.34 28.81 -20.10
N ILE A 114 -11.00 28.46 -18.87
CA ILE A 114 -10.93 27.06 -18.44
C ILE A 114 -12.32 26.43 -18.37
N CYS A 115 -13.30 27.13 -17.79
CA CYS A 115 -14.65 26.60 -17.65
C CYS A 115 -15.42 26.55 -18.97
N CYS A 116 -15.18 27.48 -19.90
CA CYS A 116 -15.73 27.40 -21.26
C CYS A 116 -15.09 26.28 -22.08
N SER A 117 -13.77 26.06 -21.97
CA SER A 117 -13.10 24.94 -22.65
C SER A 117 -13.46 23.57 -22.05
N THR A 118 -13.67 23.47 -20.74
CA THR A 118 -14.10 22.20 -20.10
C THR A 118 -15.61 21.93 -20.21
N GLY A 119 -16.43 22.95 -20.52
CA GLY A 119 -17.84 22.79 -20.89
C GLY A 119 -18.07 22.28 -22.31
N GLU A 120 -17.13 22.50 -23.23
CA GLU A 120 -17.30 22.12 -24.65
C GLU A 120 -16.13 21.33 -25.30
N LYS A 121 -14.94 21.19 -24.70
CA LYS A 121 -13.80 20.39 -25.24
C LYS A 121 -12.58 20.40 -24.31
N LEU A 122 -12.38 19.33 -23.54
CA LEU A 122 -11.04 18.94 -23.10
C LEU A 122 -10.37 18.18 -24.25
N GLN A 123 -10.08 18.88 -25.35
CA GLN A 123 -9.16 18.41 -26.38
C GLN A 123 -7.76 18.87 -25.97
N LEU A 124 -6.98 17.97 -25.35
CA LEU A 124 -5.53 18.02 -25.51
C LEU A 124 -5.28 17.83 -27.01
N SER A 125 -5.12 18.96 -27.70
CA SER A 125 -5.06 19.16 -29.16
C SER A 125 -6.39 19.01 -29.93
N ILE A 126 -6.75 20.05 -30.73
CA ILE A 126 -7.17 20.00 -32.15
C ILE A 126 -8.23 21.07 -32.53
N GLU A 127 -8.05 21.53 -33.76
CA GLU A 127 -8.75 22.51 -34.57
C GLU A 127 -10.20 22.08 -34.95
N SER A 128 -11.14 23.04 -34.90
CA SER A 128 -12.47 23.11 -35.54
C SER A 128 -13.75 22.77 -34.74
N ASP A 129 -14.77 23.62 -34.93
CA ASP A 129 -15.97 23.90 -34.09
C ASP A 129 -17.24 23.05 -34.34
N ALA A 130 -17.16 21.85 -34.91
CA ALA A 130 -18.38 21.21 -35.45
C ALA A 130 -19.27 20.39 -34.48
N ASP A 131 -18.88 20.07 -33.24
CA ASP A 131 -19.62 19.11 -32.39
C ASP A 131 -20.14 19.67 -31.05
N ILE A 132 -20.72 20.87 -31.06
CA ILE A 132 -21.36 21.53 -29.91
C ILE A 132 -22.70 20.85 -29.47
N ASN A 133 -23.11 19.74 -30.10
CA ASN A 133 -24.46 19.17 -29.92
C ASN A 133 -24.62 18.04 -28.88
N ASN A 134 -23.64 17.71 -28.03
CA ASN A 134 -23.81 16.66 -27.01
C ASN A 134 -23.92 17.19 -25.58
N ILE A 135 -25.11 17.71 -25.25
CA ILE A 135 -25.60 18.09 -23.90
C ILE A 135 -25.66 16.90 -22.91
N VAL A 136 -25.21 15.70 -23.31
CA VAL A 136 -25.20 14.45 -22.52
C VAL A 136 -24.00 14.35 -21.56
N ASN A 137 -22.97 15.20 -21.69
CA ASN A 137 -21.75 15.09 -20.86
C ASN A 137 -21.83 15.75 -19.46
N PHE A 138 -22.66 16.78 -19.26
CA PHE A 138 -22.65 17.56 -18.01
C PHE A 138 -23.25 16.81 -16.81
N THR A 139 -24.35 16.07 -17.00
CA THR A 139 -25.06 15.37 -15.92
C THR A 139 -24.33 14.13 -15.41
N HIS A 140 -23.68 13.41 -16.32
CA HIS A 140 -22.85 12.27 -15.96
C HIS A 140 -21.65 12.73 -15.14
N PHE A 141 -20.95 13.77 -15.60
CA PHE A 141 -19.77 14.28 -14.91
C PHE A 141 -20.09 14.85 -13.52
N GLU A 142 -21.19 15.61 -13.35
CA GLU A 142 -21.59 16.08 -12.02
C GLU A 142 -21.85 14.92 -11.03
N SER A 143 -22.37 13.79 -11.54
CA SER A 143 -22.56 12.57 -10.78
C SER A 143 -21.22 11.86 -10.48
N LEU A 144 -20.26 11.91 -11.41
CA LEU A 144 -18.89 11.44 -11.22
C LEU A 144 -18.19 12.17 -10.06
N CYS A 145 -18.21 13.50 -10.07
CA CYS A 145 -17.57 14.35 -9.05
C CYS A 145 -18.11 14.09 -7.65
N LYS A 146 -19.43 13.93 -7.50
CA LYS A 146 -20.05 13.74 -6.18
C LYS A 146 -19.48 12.52 -5.44
N ILE A 147 -19.17 11.46 -6.18
CA ILE A 147 -18.76 10.18 -5.61
C ILE A 147 -17.24 10.04 -5.51
N CYS A 148 -16.47 10.92 -6.17
CA CYS A 148 -15.05 10.68 -6.30
C CYS A 148 -14.25 10.84 -5.01
N GLY A 149 -14.73 11.66 -4.07
CA GLY A 149 -14.22 11.67 -2.70
C GLY A 149 -14.40 10.34 -1.94
N SER A 150 -15.40 9.53 -2.31
CA SER A 150 -15.59 8.17 -1.76
C SER A 150 -14.70 7.14 -2.46
N ILE A 151 -14.49 7.29 -3.78
CA ILE A 151 -13.63 6.42 -4.58
C ILE A 151 -12.19 6.48 -4.07
N GLU A 152 -11.65 7.68 -3.89
CA GLU A 152 -10.26 7.89 -3.46
C GLU A 152 -9.95 7.28 -2.09
N LYS A 153 -10.95 7.26 -1.20
CA LYS A 153 -10.79 6.79 0.18
C LYS A 153 -11.06 5.30 0.33
N SER A 154 -11.72 4.67 -0.64
CA SER A 154 -12.11 3.27 -0.56
C SER A 154 -11.19 2.39 -1.39
N PHE A 155 -10.51 1.47 -0.70
CA PHE A 155 -9.75 0.42 -1.36
C PHE A 155 -10.67 -0.49 -2.18
N VAL A 156 -11.84 -0.86 -1.64
CA VAL A 156 -12.75 -1.82 -2.29
C VAL A 156 -13.30 -1.24 -3.60
N ILE A 157 -13.74 0.03 -3.59
CA ILE A 157 -14.22 0.69 -4.82
C ILE A 157 -13.08 0.76 -5.84
N THR A 158 -11.89 1.18 -5.41
CA THR A 158 -10.68 1.20 -6.25
C THR A 158 -10.42 -0.16 -6.91
N GLU A 159 -10.49 -1.25 -6.15
CA GLU A 159 -10.24 -2.58 -6.68
C GLU A 159 -11.31 -3.04 -7.67
N VAL A 160 -12.58 -2.65 -7.46
CA VAL A 160 -13.65 -2.89 -8.44
C VAL A 160 -13.35 -2.22 -9.78
N PHE A 161 -12.92 -0.95 -9.77
CA PHE A 161 -12.56 -0.23 -11.00
C PHE A 161 -11.39 -0.91 -11.74
N LYS A 162 -10.35 -1.33 -11.01
CA LYS A 162 -9.23 -2.10 -11.60
C LYS A 162 -9.68 -3.41 -12.25
N VAL A 163 -10.58 -4.15 -11.59
CA VAL A 163 -11.13 -5.41 -12.13
C VAL A 163 -11.90 -5.16 -13.43
N VAL A 164 -12.70 -4.08 -13.52
CA VAL A 164 -13.44 -3.74 -14.75
C VAL A 164 -12.48 -3.37 -15.89
N ILE A 165 -11.47 -2.53 -15.61
CA ILE A 165 -10.43 -2.15 -16.59
C ILE A 165 -9.76 -3.40 -17.17
N LYS A 166 -9.29 -4.29 -16.28
CA LYS A 166 -8.62 -5.54 -16.68
C LYS A 166 -9.53 -6.46 -17.49
N THR A 167 -10.80 -6.59 -17.08
CA THR A 167 -11.76 -7.48 -17.75
C THR A 167 -12.13 -6.98 -19.15
N LYS A 168 -12.25 -5.66 -19.32
CA LYS A 168 -12.63 -5.06 -20.60
C LYS A 168 -11.46 -4.74 -21.52
N SER A 169 -10.21 -4.95 -21.07
CA SER A 169 -9.00 -4.67 -21.86
C SER A 169 -9.02 -3.26 -22.46
N LEU A 170 -9.51 -2.28 -21.70
CA LEU A 170 -9.67 -0.91 -22.17
C LEU A 170 -8.28 -0.29 -22.41
N GLN A 171 -7.92 -0.11 -23.69
CA GLN A 171 -6.77 0.70 -24.09
C GLN A 171 -7.25 2.15 -24.21
N MET A 172 -7.04 2.93 -23.16
CA MET A 172 -7.45 4.33 -23.12
C MET A 172 -6.35 5.21 -23.74
N ASP A 173 -6.14 5.09 -25.05
CA ASP A 173 -5.12 5.88 -25.76
C ASP A 173 -5.63 7.29 -26.12
N GLU A 174 -6.96 7.46 -26.21
CA GLU A 174 -7.65 8.76 -26.24
C GLU A 174 -8.79 8.76 -25.19
N PHE A 175 -8.91 9.83 -24.41
CA PHE A 175 -9.87 9.93 -23.30
C PHE A 175 -11.22 10.46 -23.78
N ASP A 176 -12.16 9.56 -24.08
CA ASP A 176 -13.57 9.89 -24.31
C ASP A 176 -14.40 9.67 -23.03
N ILE A 177 -14.96 10.75 -22.48
CA ILE A 177 -15.78 10.75 -21.25
C ILE A 177 -17.03 9.89 -21.40
N SER A 178 -17.67 9.88 -22.56
CA SER A 178 -18.89 9.09 -22.80
C SER A 178 -18.56 7.60 -22.86
N VAL A 179 -17.51 7.23 -23.59
CA VAL A 179 -17.03 5.83 -23.63
C VAL A 179 -16.56 5.40 -22.23
N PHE A 180 -15.86 6.27 -21.51
CA PHE A 180 -15.44 6.01 -20.13
C PHE A 180 -16.65 5.76 -19.21
N TYR A 181 -17.68 6.61 -19.31
CA TYR A 181 -18.87 6.49 -18.47
C TYR A 181 -19.59 5.16 -18.71
N GLU A 182 -19.83 4.80 -19.98
CA GLU A 182 -20.55 3.57 -20.32
C GLU A 182 -19.71 2.31 -20.15
N ALA A 183 -18.43 2.36 -20.51
CA ALA A 183 -17.57 1.18 -20.53
C ALA A 183 -16.94 0.88 -19.17
N LEU A 184 -16.67 1.87 -18.33
CA LEU A 184 -15.98 1.67 -17.06
C LEU A 184 -16.82 2.07 -15.86
N TRP A 185 -17.39 3.27 -15.86
CA TRP A 185 -18.10 3.80 -14.70
C TRP A 185 -19.37 3.03 -14.36
N LEU A 186 -20.32 2.89 -15.30
CA LEU A 186 -21.58 2.18 -15.04
C LEU A 186 -21.33 0.72 -14.59
N PRO A 187 -20.50 -0.07 -15.27
CA PRO A 187 -20.26 -1.46 -14.87
C PRO A 187 -19.54 -1.58 -13.52
N ALA A 188 -18.63 -0.67 -13.19
CA ALA A 188 -17.96 -0.67 -11.88
C ALA A 188 -18.97 -0.44 -10.75
N TRP A 189 -19.86 0.53 -10.91
CA TRP A 189 -20.88 0.79 -9.91
C TRP A 189 -21.96 -0.30 -9.83
N ASP A 190 -22.31 -0.93 -10.95
CA ASP A 190 -23.19 -2.10 -10.95
C ASP A 190 -22.59 -3.26 -10.12
N ILE A 191 -21.27 -3.47 -10.23
CA ILE A 191 -20.55 -4.43 -9.38
C ILE A 191 -20.57 -3.99 -7.92
N CYS A 192 -20.28 -2.72 -7.61
CA CYS A 192 -20.33 -2.18 -6.24
C CYS A 192 -21.70 -2.42 -5.58
N VAL A 193 -22.78 -2.12 -6.30
CA VAL A 193 -24.15 -2.33 -5.85
C VAL A 193 -24.42 -3.82 -5.60
N LEU A 194 -24.00 -4.69 -6.53
CA LEU A 194 -24.18 -6.13 -6.41
C LEU A 194 -23.40 -6.70 -5.21
N LEU A 195 -22.16 -6.25 -5.00
CA LEU A 195 -21.34 -6.61 -3.85
C LEU A 195 -22.03 -6.21 -2.55
N LEU A 196 -22.44 -4.94 -2.42
CA LEU A 196 -23.10 -4.42 -1.23
C LEU A 196 -24.37 -5.21 -0.90
N LYS A 197 -25.21 -5.49 -1.91
CA LYS A 197 -26.43 -6.30 -1.77
C LYS A 197 -26.12 -7.73 -1.31
N ASN A 198 -25.12 -8.36 -1.92
CA ASN A 198 -24.77 -9.74 -1.61
C ASN A 198 -24.14 -9.87 -0.22
N ILE A 199 -23.33 -8.89 0.20
CA ILE A 199 -22.73 -8.80 1.54
C ILE A 199 -23.82 -8.56 2.60
N SER A 200 -24.75 -7.64 2.35
CA SER A 200 -25.86 -7.33 3.26
C SER A 200 -26.79 -8.52 3.52
N ASN A 201 -26.95 -9.36 2.49
CA ASN A 201 -27.73 -10.61 2.53
C ASN A 201 -26.88 -11.84 2.88
N GLU A 202 -25.59 -11.68 3.19
CA GLU A 202 -24.64 -12.76 3.51
C GLU A 202 -24.57 -13.88 2.44
N SER A 203 -24.90 -13.52 1.20
CA SER A 203 -25.03 -14.44 0.07
C SER A 203 -23.84 -14.44 -0.86
N ILE A 204 -22.90 -13.50 -0.67
CA ILE A 204 -21.65 -13.42 -1.44
C ILE A 204 -20.83 -14.69 -1.24
N GLN A 205 -20.30 -15.25 -2.33
CA GLN A 205 -19.32 -16.32 -2.28
C GLN A 205 -17.98 -15.78 -1.79
N ILE A 206 -17.31 -16.55 -0.94
CA ILE A 206 -16.02 -16.18 -0.36
C ILE A 206 -14.96 -15.96 -1.45
N SER A 207 -14.92 -16.81 -2.47
CA SER A 207 -14.03 -16.66 -3.64
C SER A 207 -14.21 -15.33 -4.38
N VAL A 208 -15.45 -14.82 -4.46
CA VAL A 208 -15.75 -13.50 -5.06
C VAL A 208 -15.35 -12.38 -4.11
N MET A 209 -15.67 -12.50 -2.82
CA MET A 209 -15.28 -11.53 -1.78
C MET A 209 -13.76 -11.33 -1.73
N CYS A 210 -12.98 -12.41 -1.83
CA CYS A 210 -11.52 -12.33 -1.82
C CYS A 210 -10.97 -11.39 -2.89
N LYS A 211 -11.60 -11.30 -4.07
CA LYS A 211 -11.12 -10.45 -5.15
C LYS A 211 -11.09 -8.96 -4.80
N TYR A 212 -11.89 -8.52 -3.83
CA TYR A 212 -12.10 -7.11 -3.53
C TYR A 212 -11.64 -6.69 -2.13
N PHE A 213 -11.49 -7.63 -1.19
CA PHE A 213 -11.19 -7.33 0.22
C PHE A 213 -9.83 -7.87 0.69
N GLU A 214 -8.99 -8.42 -0.19
CA GLU A 214 -7.73 -9.09 0.18
C GLU A 214 -6.68 -8.17 0.83
N VAL A 215 -6.82 -6.85 0.70
CA VAL A 215 -5.85 -5.86 1.19
C VAL A 215 -6.20 -5.29 2.57
N THR A 216 -7.42 -5.49 3.08
CA THR A 216 -7.87 -4.90 4.36
C THR A 216 -7.56 -5.80 5.55
N ALA A 217 -6.96 -5.25 6.63
CA ALA A 217 -6.31 -6.05 7.68
C ALA A 217 -7.12 -6.21 8.97
N ASN A 218 -8.16 -5.41 9.22
CA ASN A 218 -8.94 -5.51 10.47
C ASN A 218 -10.44 -5.14 10.33
N ASP A 219 -11.22 -5.51 11.36
CA ASP A 219 -12.67 -5.27 11.45
C ASP A 219 -13.09 -3.81 11.23
N GLY A 220 -12.33 -2.86 11.80
CA GLY A 220 -12.64 -1.43 11.71
C GLY A 220 -12.44 -0.86 10.31
N GLU A 221 -11.39 -1.31 9.61
CA GLU A 221 -11.15 -0.97 8.21
C GLU A 221 -12.24 -1.55 7.30
N ILE A 222 -12.62 -2.82 7.51
CA ILE A 222 -13.66 -3.46 6.69
C ILE A 222 -15.03 -2.78 6.90
N GLU A 223 -15.40 -2.45 8.14
CA GLU A 223 -16.65 -1.73 8.40
C GLU A 223 -16.63 -0.34 7.72
N ASN A 224 -15.52 0.39 7.82
CA ASN A 224 -15.36 1.68 7.14
C ASN A 224 -15.45 1.55 5.62
N GLU A 225 -14.83 0.53 5.03
CA GLU A 225 -14.91 0.25 3.60
C GLU A 225 -16.35 -0.05 3.16
N LEU A 226 -17.11 -0.82 3.95
CA LEU A 226 -18.52 -1.08 3.65
C LEU A 226 -19.38 0.18 3.77
N ILE A 227 -19.06 1.07 4.72
CA ILE A 227 -19.72 2.38 4.85
C ILE A 227 -19.41 3.24 3.61
N LEU A 228 -18.16 3.32 3.18
CA LEU A 228 -17.76 4.07 1.98
C LEU A 228 -18.41 3.49 0.72
N LEU A 229 -18.45 2.17 0.57
CA LEU A 229 -19.13 1.47 -0.50
C LEU A 229 -20.63 1.80 -0.52
N ASN A 230 -21.29 1.80 0.63
CA ASN A 230 -22.69 2.16 0.77
C ASN A 230 -22.95 3.63 0.39
N LEU A 231 -22.13 4.57 0.90
CA LEU A 231 -22.23 5.99 0.54
C LEU A 231 -22.07 6.21 -0.96
N GLY A 232 -21.08 5.54 -1.58
CA GLY A 232 -20.87 5.61 -3.02
C GLY A 232 -22.05 5.06 -3.81
N CYS A 233 -22.58 3.90 -3.41
CA CYS A 233 -23.75 3.30 -4.05
C CYS A 233 -25.01 4.16 -3.91
N GLU A 234 -25.23 4.78 -2.74
CA GLU A 234 -26.37 5.68 -2.51
C GLU A 234 -26.31 6.90 -3.44
N GLN A 235 -25.13 7.50 -3.58
CA GLN A 235 -24.93 8.65 -4.45
C GLN A 235 -25.04 8.29 -5.93
N TYR A 236 -24.57 7.09 -6.32
CA TYR A 236 -24.69 6.57 -7.68
C TYR A 236 -26.14 6.28 -8.04
N GLN A 237 -26.87 5.60 -7.14
CA GLN A 237 -28.21 5.12 -7.49
C GLN A 237 -29.30 6.19 -7.33
N LYS A 238 -29.15 7.19 -6.45
CA LYS A 238 -30.16 8.20 -6.05
C LYS A 238 -31.60 7.71 -5.79
N ILE A 239 -31.91 6.42 -5.95
CA ILE A 239 -33.24 5.80 -5.95
C ILE A 239 -33.10 4.31 -5.58
N GLN A 240 -32.60 4.02 -4.38
CA GLN A 240 -33.07 2.88 -3.59
C GLN A 240 -32.74 3.14 -2.13
N LYS A 241 -33.65 2.76 -1.21
CA LYS A 241 -33.53 3.03 0.22
C LYS A 241 -32.15 2.55 0.69
N ALA A 242 -31.34 3.48 1.21
CA ALA A 242 -30.13 3.23 1.98
C ALA A 242 -30.23 1.90 2.75
N PHE A 243 -29.21 1.04 2.65
CA PHE A 243 -29.14 -0.15 3.50
C PHE A 243 -28.92 0.32 4.94
N LYS A 244 -30.01 0.63 5.66
CA LYS A 244 -29.99 1.09 7.07
C LYS A 244 -29.53 0.00 8.06
N LYS A 245 -28.96 -1.11 7.58
CA LYS A 245 -28.49 -2.21 8.40
C LYS A 245 -27.05 -1.94 8.80
N SER A 246 -26.72 -2.16 10.06
CA SER A 246 -25.33 -2.10 10.53
C SER A 246 -24.48 -3.11 9.75
N PHE A 247 -23.34 -2.67 9.22
CA PHE A 247 -22.39 -3.53 8.52
C PHE A 247 -21.52 -4.37 9.47
N LYS A 248 -21.64 -4.19 10.79
CA LYS A 248 -20.83 -4.87 11.81
C LYS A 248 -20.80 -6.38 11.65
N THR A 249 -21.97 -7.01 11.50
CA THR A 249 -22.03 -8.48 11.36
C THR A 249 -21.35 -8.95 10.06
N SER A 250 -21.59 -8.26 8.95
CA SER A 250 -20.95 -8.59 7.67
C SER A 250 -19.44 -8.36 7.72
N ALA A 251 -18.99 -7.22 8.28
CA ALA A 251 -17.59 -6.89 8.48
C ALA A 251 -16.89 -7.95 9.33
N HIS A 252 -17.49 -8.33 10.46
CA HIS A 252 -16.96 -9.38 11.33
C HIS A 252 -16.77 -10.71 10.60
N LYS A 253 -17.74 -11.12 9.77
CA LYS A 253 -17.63 -12.36 8.99
C LYS A 253 -16.54 -12.31 7.92
N ILE A 254 -16.37 -11.16 7.26
CA ILE A 254 -15.29 -10.93 6.29
C ILE A 254 -13.94 -11.03 7.00
N HIS A 255 -13.78 -10.32 8.11
CA HIS A 255 -12.58 -10.35 8.92
C HIS A 255 -12.28 -11.76 9.46
N LEU A 256 -13.31 -12.51 9.86
CA LEU A 256 -13.15 -13.88 10.34
C LEU A 256 -12.53 -14.79 9.29
N TYR A 257 -13.00 -14.68 8.04
CA TYR A 257 -12.41 -15.44 6.94
C TYR A 257 -10.97 -15.01 6.67
N PHE A 258 -10.65 -13.72 6.62
CA PHE A 258 -9.28 -13.27 6.38
C PHE A 258 -8.34 -13.63 7.53
N THR A 259 -8.85 -13.61 8.77
CA THR A 259 -8.15 -14.14 9.93
C THR A 259 -7.86 -15.62 9.71
N LEU A 260 -8.88 -16.44 9.40
CA LEU A 260 -8.70 -17.86 9.11
C LEU A 260 -7.67 -18.10 7.98
N LYS A 261 -7.73 -17.30 6.91
CA LYS A 261 -6.78 -17.38 5.79
C LYS A 261 -5.35 -17.11 6.21
N LEU A 262 -5.12 -16.03 6.96
CA LEU A 262 -3.80 -15.71 7.51
C LEU A 262 -3.29 -16.83 8.41
N ARG A 263 -4.16 -17.40 9.25
CA ARG A 263 -3.79 -18.55 10.11
C ARG A 263 -3.47 -19.81 9.32
N SER A 264 -4.22 -20.09 8.26
CA SER A 264 -3.99 -21.23 7.36
C SER A 264 -2.64 -21.09 6.67
N GLN A 265 -2.31 -19.90 6.18
CA GLN A 265 -1.00 -19.60 5.60
C GLN A 265 0.13 -19.78 6.62
N ALA A 266 -0.03 -19.26 7.84
CA ALA A 266 0.94 -19.48 8.91
C ALA A 266 1.11 -20.97 9.24
N ALA A 267 0.01 -21.74 9.30
CA ALA A 267 0.04 -23.18 9.52
C ALA A 267 0.80 -23.92 8.40
N ILE A 268 0.59 -23.53 7.14
CA ILE A 268 1.35 -24.07 5.99
C ILE A 268 2.85 -23.83 6.18
N LEU A 269 3.26 -22.59 6.47
CA LEU A 269 4.68 -22.25 6.65
C LEU A 269 5.31 -22.96 7.85
N ILE A 270 4.59 -23.11 8.96
CA ILE A 270 5.09 -23.84 10.14
C ILE A 270 5.23 -25.33 9.83
N CYS A 271 4.31 -25.94 9.09
CA CYS A 271 4.44 -27.32 8.63
C CYS A 271 5.63 -27.50 7.68
N ASP A 272 5.81 -26.61 6.70
CA ASP A 272 6.98 -26.65 5.79
C ASP A 272 8.28 -26.47 6.59
N LEU A 273 8.35 -25.50 7.49
CA LEU A 273 9.50 -25.27 8.36
C LEU A 273 9.81 -26.49 9.25
N LYS A 274 8.78 -27.15 9.81
CA LYS A 274 8.92 -28.39 10.59
C LYS A 274 9.60 -29.49 9.77
N GLU A 275 9.09 -29.75 8.56
CA GLU A 275 9.66 -30.75 7.64
C GLU A 275 11.09 -30.38 7.25
N LYS A 276 11.32 -29.12 6.93
CA LYS A 276 12.62 -28.55 6.59
C LYS A 276 13.62 -28.52 7.75
N LEU A 277 13.19 -28.50 8.99
CA LEU A 277 14.08 -28.62 10.16
C LEU A 277 14.17 -30.05 10.71
N SER A 278 13.55 -31.02 10.03
CA SER A 278 13.53 -32.44 10.43
C SER A 278 12.97 -32.68 11.84
N ILE A 279 11.99 -31.88 12.25
CA ILE A 279 11.33 -32.03 13.55
C ILE A 279 10.33 -33.19 13.49
N LYS A 280 10.48 -34.17 14.38
CA LYS A 280 9.71 -35.42 14.41
C LYS A 280 8.42 -35.34 15.24
N THR A 281 8.28 -34.33 16.09
CA THR A 281 7.10 -34.14 16.94
C THR A 281 5.83 -33.94 16.12
N ASN A 282 4.73 -34.54 16.56
CA ASN A 282 3.43 -34.43 15.89
C ASN A 282 2.79 -33.05 16.14
N PHE A 283 2.40 -32.33 15.08
CA PHE A 283 1.71 -31.04 15.13
C PHE A 283 0.25 -31.17 14.65
N GLU A 284 -0.41 -32.26 15.02
CA GLU A 284 -1.73 -32.67 14.52
C GLU A 284 -2.77 -31.54 14.46
N SER A 285 -2.84 -30.69 15.48
CA SER A 285 -3.75 -29.55 15.51
C SER A 285 -3.50 -28.58 14.33
N ILE A 286 -2.23 -28.23 14.07
CA ILE A 286 -1.85 -27.32 12.98
C ILE A 286 -1.99 -27.98 11.61
N GLU A 287 -1.60 -29.26 11.51
CA GLU A 287 -1.68 -30.02 10.27
C GLU A 287 -3.12 -30.17 9.76
N ARG A 288 -4.10 -30.25 10.66
CA ARG A 288 -5.54 -30.23 10.31
C ARG A 288 -6.01 -28.86 9.82
N MET A 289 -5.32 -27.79 10.19
CA MET A 289 -5.74 -26.41 9.93
C MET A 289 -5.09 -25.79 8.69
N LYS A 290 -4.04 -26.41 8.13
CA LYS A 290 -3.33 -25.91 6.94
C LYS A 290 -4.22 -25.69 5.71
N ASN A 291 -5.30 -26.47 5.59
CA ASN A 291 -6.28 -26.41 4.49
C ASN A 291 -7.66 -25.92 4.96
N ALA A 292 -7.72 -25.22 6.11
CA ALA A 292 -8.99 -24.79 6.67
C ALA A 292 -9.73 -23.83 5.73
N THR A 293 -9.01 -23.00 4.96
CA THR A 293 -9.61 -22.09 3.97
C THR A 293 -10.30 -22.79 2.82
N ASP A 294 -9.75 -23.90 2.35
CA ASP A 294 -10.22 -24.60 1.13
C ASP A 294 -11.64 -25.14 1.34
N VAL A 295 -11.95 -25.52 2.58
CA VAL A 295 -13.28 -25.99 3.00
C VAL A 295 -14.36 -24.91 2.84
N TYR A 296 -13.99 -23.63 2.84
CA TYR A 296 -14.91 -22.51 2.80
C TYR A 296 -14.82 -21.66 1.52
N TYR A 297 -13.78 -21.80 0.71
CA TYR A 297 -13.52 -20.91 -0.42
C TYR A 297 -14.70 -20.78 -1.40
N ASP A 298 -15.39 -21.88 -1.69
CA ASP A 298 -16.55 -21.89 -2.60
C ASP A 298 -17.91 -21.66 -1.90
N LYS A 299 -17.92 -21.49 -0.58
CA LYS A 299 -19.13 -21.28 0.23
C LYS A 299 -19.52 -19.81 0.30
N LYS A 300 -20.76 -19.58 0.72
CA LYS A 300 -21.27 -18.23 1.03
C LYS A 300 -20.75 -17.75 2.37
N ILE A 301 -20.57 -16.44 2.53
CA ILE A 301 -20.05 -15.85 3.78
C ILE A 301 -20.95 -16.12 4.99
N SER A 302 -22.23 -16.44 4.80
CA SER A 302 -23.15 -16.84 5.88
C SER A 302 -22.64 -17.99 6.75
N VAL A 303 -21.75 -18.84 6.22
CA VAL A 303 -21.14 -19.98 6.94
C VAL A 303 -20.04 -19.55 7.91
N MET A 304 -19.56 -18.31 7.83
CA MET A 304 -18.61 -17.73 8.78
C MET A 304 -19.38 -17.40 10.05
N ASP A 305 -19.29 -18.28 11.03
CA ASP A 305 -19.92 -18.15 12.35
C ASP A 305 -18.87 -18.18 13.46
N ASP A 306 -19.31 -17.97 14.70
CA ASP A 306 -18.43 -17.94 15.87
C ASP A 306 -17.63 -19.26 16.04
N LYS A 307 -18.13 -20.39 15.52
CA LYS A 307 -17.42 -21.68 15.58
C LYS A 307 -16.21 -21.67 14.66
N VAL A 308 -16.33 -21.08 13.46
CA VAL A 308 -15.17 -20.82 12.58
C VAL A 308 -14.20 -19.87 13.28
N GLY A 309 -14.72 -18.91 14.05
CA GLY A 309 -13.92 -18.00 14.86
C GLY A 309 -13.14 -18.71 15.95
N ASP A 310 -13.73 -19.69 16.61
CA ASP A 310 -13.04 -20.47 17.64
C ASP A 310 -11.94 -21.34 17.04
N VAL A 311 -12.13 -21.88 15.83
CA VAL A 311 -11.05 -22.53 15.06
C VAL A 311 -9.91 -21.55 14.77
N ALA A 312 -10.23 -20.32 14.34
CA ALA A 312 -9.24 -19.28 14.08
C ALA A 312 -8.50 -18.79 15.35
N LYS A 313 -9.18 -18.73 16.50
CA LYS A 313 -8.60 -18.39 17.81
C LYS A 313 -7.67 -19.49 18.34
N ASN A 314 -8.04 -20.76 18.13
CA ASN A 314 -7.22 -21.91 18.53
C ASN A 314 -5.85 -21.95 17.82
N LEU A 315 -5.68 -21.21 16.72
CA LEU A 315 -4.40 -21.01 16.01
C LEU A 315 -3.45 -20.00 16.71
N GLY A 316 -3.75 -19.57 17.95
CA GLY A 316 -2.77 -18.93 18.83
C GLY A 316 -2.31 -17.54 18.36
N LYS A 317 -1.04 -17.14 18.51
CA LYS A 317 -0.52 -15.81 18.13
C LYS A 317 -0.01 -15.69 16.68
N LEU A 318 -0.15 -16.74 15.86
CA LEU A 318 0.27 -16.77 14.45
C LEU A 318 -0.21 -15.60 13.55
N SER A 319 -1.27 -14.84 13.89
CA SER A 319 -1.76 -13.71 13.07
C SER A 319 -0.95 -12.43 13.18
N SER A 320 -0.04 -12.31 14.16
CA SER A 320 0.86 -11.15 14.26
C SER A 320 2.20 -11.39 13.58
N PHE A 321 2.37 -12.52 12.90
CA PHE A 321 3.64 -12.90 12.29
C PHE A 321 3.83 -12.19 10.96
N ASN A 322 5.01 -11.59 10.78
CA ASN A 322 5.48 -11.27 9.45
C ASN A 322 5.86 -12.58 8.75
N LEU A 323 4.89 -13.15 8.02
CA LEU A 323 5.04 -14.43 7.32
C LEU A 323 6.21 -14.41 6.31
N ASP A 324 6.56 -13.24 5.79
CA ASP A 324 7.68 -13.09 4.86
C ASP A 324 9.00 -13.51 5.50
N VAL A 325 9.22 -13.21 6.78
CA VAL A 325 10.46 -13.58 7.47
C VAL A 325 10.61 -15.10 7.51
N ILE A 326 9.53 -15.81 7.84
CA ILE A 326 9.51 -17.27 7.89
C ILE A 326 9.69 -17.86 6.49
N GLN A 327 9.04 -17.29 5.48
CA GLN A 327 9.24 -17.70 4.09
C GLN A 327 10.70 -17.56 3.66
N VAL A 328 11.37 -16.45 4.00
CA VAL A 328 12.79 -16.26 3.68
C VAL A 328 13.68 -17.29 4.36
N VAL A 329 13.38 -17.69 5.60
CA VAL A 329 14.09 -18.79 6.28
C VAL A 329 13.90 -20.10 5.54
N ILE A 330 12.67 -20.42 5.17
CA ILE A 330 12.28 -21.61 4.41
C ILE A 330 12.99 -21.68 3.05
N ASP A 331 13.12 -20.55 2.36
CA ASP A 331 13.80 -20.44 1.06
C ASP A 331 15.32 -20.64 1.18
N ASN A 332 15.90 -20.27 2.33
CA ASN A 332 17.34 -20.37 2.60
C ASN A 332 17.68 -21.54 3.56
N ILE A 333 16.82 -22.57 3.60
CA ILE A 333 16.98 -23.67 4.56
C ILE A 333 18.32 -24.41 4.42
N ALA A 334 18.87 -24.51 3.21
CA ALA A 334 20.16 -25.17 2.97
C ALA A 334 21.28 -24.51 3.78
N PHE A 335 21.29 -23.17 3.82
CA PHE A 335 22.22 -22.41 4.65
C PHE A 335 21.98 -22.64 6.13
N ILE A 336 20.72 -22.57 6.58
CA ILE A 336 20.35 -22.77 7.99
C ILE A 336 20.76 -24.17 8.48
N ARG A 337 20.50 -25.20 7.68
CA ARG A 337 20.94 -26.58 7.96
C ARG A 337 22.45 -26.69 7.99
N TRP A 338 23.13 -26.12 7.00
CA TRP A 338 24.58 -26.15 6.95
C TRP A 338 25.19 -25.55 8.22
N VAL A 339 24.75 -24.36 8.66
CA VAL A 339 25.25 -23.74 9.90
C VAL A 339 24.95 -24.65 11.09
N LYS A 340 23.74 -25.19 11.19
CA LYS A 340 23.34 -26.08 12.30
C LYS A 340 24.14 -27.39 12.37
N GLU A 341 24.52 -27.95 11.22
CA GLU A 341 25.30 -29.18 11.13
C GLU A 341 26.79 -28.94 11.37
N ASN A 342 27.25 -27.70 11.16
CA ASN A 342 28.67 -27.35 11.20
C ASN A 342 29.08 -26.51 12.40
N MET A 343 28.13 -25.92 13.12
CA MET A 343 28.37 -25.08 14.28
C MET A 343 27.43 -25.50 15.41
N ILE A 344 27.96 -25.66 16.62
CA ILE A 344 27.20 -26.05 17.81
C ILE A 344 26.45 -24.84 18.36
N ASP A 345 27.11 -23.68 18.43
CA ASP A 345 26.57 -22.46 19.03
C ASP A 345 27.16 -21.18 18.40
N LEU A 346 26.77 -20.04 18.96
CA LEU A 346 27.28 -18.73 18.53
C LEU A 346 28.78 -18.52 18.81
N ASN A 347 29.39 -19.27 19.74
CA ASN A 347 30.82 -19.17 20.00
C ASN A 347 31.61 -19.84 18.86
N GLU A 348 31.14 -20.96 18.34
CA GLU A 348 31.75 -21.59 17.15
C GLU A 348 31.56 -20.74 15.90
N VAL A 349 30.40 -20.10 15.73
CA VAL A 349 30.20 -19.09 14.68
C VAL A 349 31.24 -17.98 14.79
N LYS A 350 31.48 -17.48 16.01
CA LYS A 350 32.48 -16.43 16.25
C LYS A 350 33.89 -16.91 15.92
N ALA A 351 34.29 -18.10 16.38
CA ALA A 351 35.60 -18.67 16.07
C ALA A 351 35.80 -18.85 14.55
N PHE A 352 34.77 -19.36 13.85
CA PHE A 352 34.79 -19.48 12.39
C PHE A 352 34.97 -18.12 11.71
N VAL A 353 34.26 -17.08 12.17
CA VAL A 353 34.37 -15.71 11.65
C VAL A 353 35.76 -15.13 11.89
N ASP A 354 36.32 -15.28 13.09
CA ASP A 354 37.64 -14.75 13.45
C ASP A 354 38.75 -15.37 12.59
N ILE A 355 38.69 -16.69 12.35
CA ILE A 355 39.62 -17.40 11.45
C ILE A 355 39.43 -16.92 10.00
N SER A 356 38.17 -16.82 9.53
CA SER A 356 37.86 -16.39 8.16
C SER A 356 38.38 -14.99 7.88
N LEU A 357 38.16 -14.04 8.80
CA LEU A 357 38.62 -12.66 8.64
C LEU A 357 40.14 -12.56 8.59
N THR A 358 40.83 -13.39 9.37
CA THR A 358 42.29 -13.49 9.33
C THR A 358 42.77 -14.04 7.98
N ALA A 359 42.10 -15.07 7.46
CA ALA A 359 42.43 -15.70 6.18
C ALA A 359 42.18 -14.79 4.97
N CYS A 360 41.17 -13.92 5.02
CA CYS A 360 40.85 -12.98 3.94
C CYS A 360 41.89 -11.86 3.74
N GLY A 361 42.84 -11.69 4.66
CA GLY A 361 43.96 -10.75 4.49
C GLY A 361 43.54 -9.29 4.24
N GLY A 362 42.34 -8.90 4.69
CA GLY A 362 41.79 -7.54 4.53
C GLY A 362 41.07 -7.26 3.21
N ASN A 363 40.70 -8.28 2.41
CA ASN A 363 39.81 -8.07 1.25
C ASN A 363 38.46 -7.48 1.72
N PRO A 364 38.08 -6.24 1.33
CA PRO A 364 36.87 -5.60 1.82
C PRO A 364 35.59 -6.37 1.48
N MET A 365 35.51 -6.95 0.27
CA MET A 365 34.31 -7.67 -0.16
C MET A 365 34.09 -8.97 0.63
N GLU A 366 35.18 -9.69 0.92
CA GLU A 366 35.11 -10.91 1.72
C GLU A 366 34.86 -10.59 3.20
N THR A 367 35.48 -9.52 3.70
CA THR A 367 35.25 -8.99 5.06
C THR A 367 33.77 -8.64 5.26
N ASP A 368 33.18 -7.91 4.31
CA ASP A 368 31.75 -7.57 4.35
C ASP A 368 30.88 -8.83 4.32
N ARG A 369 31.20 -9.79 3.45
CA ARG A 369 30.46 -11.05 3.35
C ARG A 369 30.51 -11.87 4.64
N ILE A 370 31.66 -11.96 5.29
CA ILE A 370 31.84 -12.67 6.57
C ILE A 370 31.11 -11.95 7.70
N THR A 371 31.15 -10.62 7.72
CA THR A 371 30.43 -9.81 8.71
C THR A 371 28.91 -9.99 8.55
N CYS A 372 28.42 -10.05 7.30
CA CYS A 372 27.02 -10.36 7.00
C CYS A 372 26.64 -11.77 7.48
N PHE A 373 27.50 -12.77 7.28
CA PHE A 373 27.29 -14.13 7.80
C PHE A 373 27.14 -14.15 9.32
N SER A 374 28.02 -13.44 10.05
CA SER A 374 27.95 -13.33 11.52
C SER A 374 26.64 -12.69 11.99
N SER A 375 26.23 -11.61 11.32
CA SER A 375 24.96 -10.92 11.60
C SER A 375 23.76 -11.83 11.38
N VAL A 376 23.74 -12.58 10.28
CA VAL A 376 22.67 -13.54 9.99
C VAL A 376 22.64 -14.65 11.04
N CYS A 377 23.77 -15.29 11.36
CA CYS A 377 23.81 -16.36 12.35
C CYS A 377 23.35 -15.90 13.74
N THR A 378 23.70 -14.66 14.13
CA THR A 378 23.27 -14.07 15.40
C THR A 378 21.77 -13.83 15.45
N ASN A 379 21.21 -13.16 14.44
CA ASN A 379 19.79 -12.79 14.43
C ASN A 379 18.86 -13.99 14.23
N PHE A 380 19.31 -15.02 13.51
CA PHE A 380 18.54 -16.24 13.25
C PHE A 380 18.90 -17.40 14.21
N SER A 381 19.77 -17.15 15.20
CA SER A 381 20.18 -18.14 16.21
C SER A 381 19.04 -18.88 16.91
N PRO A 382 17.85 -18.28 17.20
CA PRO A 382 16.75 -19.01 17.82
C PRO A 382 16.28 -20.23 17.01
N LEU A 383 16.31 -20.16 15.67
CA LEU A 383 15.95 -21.31 14.82
C LEU A 383 17.16 -22.20 14.51
N ILE A 384 18.35 -21.62 14.32
CA ILE A 384 19.56 -22.39 13.98
C ILE A 384 19.94 -23.32 15.13
N PHE A 385 20.10 -22.77 16.34
CA PHE A 385 20.61 -23.51 17.50
C PHE A 385 19.51 -23.87 18.51
N GLY A 386 18.36 -23.19 18.46
CA GLY A 386 17.27 -23.39 19.43
C GLY A 386 16.27 -24.50 19.09
N ILE A 387 16.49 -25.24 18.00
CA ILE A 387 15.58 -26.29 17.49
C ILE A 387 16.29 -27.64 17.48
N VAL A 388 15.63 -28.67 17.99
CA VAL A 388 16.08 -30.08 18.00
C VAL A 388 15.01 -30.99 17.41
N GLU A 389 15.33 -32.26 17.16
CA GLU A 389 14.39 -33.20 16.51
C GLU A 389 13.05 -33.34 17.25
N ASN A 390 13.06 -33.24 18.58
CA ASN A 390 11.88 -33.39 19.44
C ASN A 390 11.26 -32.05 19.88
N THR A 391 11.54 -30.96 19.15
CA THR A 391 10.98 -29.63 19.45
C THR A 391 9.45 -29.67 19.39
N SER A 392 8.77 -29.10 20.40
CA SER A 392 7.31 -28.97 20.43
C SER A 392 6.82 -27.83 19.54
N TYR A 393 5.52 -27.82 19.23
CA TYR A 393 4.90 -26.73 18.48
C TYR A 393 5.12 -25.38 19.17
N GLU A 394 4.87 -25.31 20.48
CA GLU A 394 4.99 -24.08 21.29
C GLU A 394 6.43 -23.56 21.27
N THR A 395 7.39 -24.47 21.33
CA THR A 395 8.81 -24.13 21.29
C THR A 395 9.20 -23.59 19.91
N LEU A 396 8.79 -24.25 18.82
CA LEU A 396 9.07 -23.77 17.46
C LEU A 396 8.45 -22.38 17.25
N THR A 397 7.20 -22.18 17.65
CA THR A 397 6.54 -20.88 17.51
C THR A 397 7.24 -19.79 18.31
N ALA A 398 7.68 -20.08 19.54
CA ALA A 398 8.41 -19.13 20.36
C ALA A 398 9.77 -18.73 19.71
N ARG A 399 10.45 -19.67 19.03
CA ARG A 399 11.67 -19.36 18.27
C ARG A 399 11.40 -18.52 17.03
N CYS A 400 10.30 -18.79 16.33
CA CYS A 400 9.86 -17.95 15.22
C CYS A 400 9.52 -16.53 15.69
N GLU A 401 8.84 -16.36 16.83
CA GLU A 401 8.56 -15.04 17.43
C GLU A 401 9.86 -14.29 17.75
N GLN A 402 10.84 -14.95 18.37
CA GLN A 402 12.15 -14.35 18.66
C GLN A 402 12.87 -13.85 17.40
N ILE A 403 12.81 -14.60 16.30
CA ILE A 403 13.42 -14.14 15.04
C ILE A 403 12.67 -12.95 14.47
N ILE A 404 11.35 -12.94 14.52
CA ILE A 404 10.57 -11.81 14.03
C ILE A 404 10.84 -10.56 14.87
N GLU A 405 11.01 -10.70 16.19
CA GLU A 405 11.44 -9.61 17.07
C GLU A 405 12.86 -9.14 16.74
N ASN A 406 13.81 -10.05 16.53
CA ASN A 406 15.18 -9.72 16.14
C ASN A 406 15.24 -9.00 14.79
N VAL A 407 14.43 -9.44 13.83
CA VAL A 407 14.32 -8.82 12.50
C VAL A 407 13.59 -7.47 12.61
N GLY A 408 12.57 -7.37 13.45
CA GLY A 408 11.77 -6.19 13.67
C GLY A 408 11.30 -5.56 12.36
N ASN A 409 11.53 -4.26 12.20
CA ASN A 409 11.27 -3.52 10.96
C ASN A 409 12.47 -3.52 9.98
N ASN A 410 13.57 -4.19 10.33
CA ASN A 410 14.80 -4.14 9.54
C ASN A 410 14.72 -5.11 8.35
N LYS A 411 14.11 -4.64 7.26
CA LYS A 411 14.02 -5.39 6.00
C LYS A 411 15.39 -5.83 5.47
N GLU A 412 16.48 -5.15 5.83
CA GLU A 412 17.83 -5.53 5.39
C GLU A 412 18.26 -6.89 5.95
N LEU A 413 17.85 -7.29 7.16
CA LEU A 413 18.23 -8.59 7.71
C LEU A 413 17.72 -9.77 6.87
N THR A 414 16.51 -9.67 6.33
CA THR A 414 15.97 -10.68 5.41
C THR A 414 16.70 -10.69 4.06
N LYS A 415 17.17 -9.54 3.58
CA LYS A 415 18.00 -9.44 2.36
C LYS A 415 19.38 -10.05 2.60
N LEU A 416 19.98 -9.80 3.76
CA LEU A 416 21.27 -10.37 4.15
C LEU A 416 21.21 -11.90 4.21
N LEU A 417 20.15 -12.48 4.80
CA LEU A 417 19.96 -13.93 4.79
C LEU A 417 19.89 -14.48 3.36
N LYS A 418 19.15 -13.81 2.46
CA LYS A 418 19.13 -14.20 1.03
C LYS A 418 20.50 -14.08 0.36
N GLN A 419 21.28 -13.07 0.69
CA GLN A 419 22.62 -12.87 0.12
C GLN A 419 23.60 -13.94 0.60
N VAL A 420 23.64 -14.19 1.90
CA VAL A 420 24.51 -15.17 2.54
C VAL A 420 24.12 -16.60 2.14
N GLY A 421 22.81 -16.87 2.03
CA GLY A 421 22.27 -18.19 1.72
C GLY A 421 22.35 -18.62 0.25
N LYS A 422 22.53 -17.68 -0.69
CA LYS A 422 22.63 -17.96 -2.14
C LYS A 422 23.78 -18.89 -2.54
N ASN A 423 24.85 -18.93 -1.76
CA ASN A 423 26.07 -19.65 -2.10
C ASN A 423 26.60 -20.36 -0.85
N VAL A 424 25.93 -21.45 -0.47
CA VAL A 424 26.33 -22.32 0.65
C VAL A 424 27.69 -22.98 0.39
N THR A 425 27.99 -23.31 -0.86
CA THR A 425 29.27 -23.94 -1.27
C THR A 425 30.49 -23.10 -0.89
N PHE A 426 30.39 -21.77 -0.92
CA PHE A 426 31.45 -20.90 -0.44
C PHE A 426 31.77 -21.14 1.05
N TRP A 427 30.74 -21.31 1.88
CA TRP A 427 30.93 -21.55 3.31
C TRP A 427 31.47 -22.97 3.57
N GLU A 428 31.04 -23.95 2.78
CA GLU A 428 31.59 -25.32 2.81
C GLU A 428 33.09 -25.35 2.46
N GLU A 429 33.49 -24.66 1.38
CA GLU A 429 34.87 -24.58 0.94
C GLU A 429 35.74 -23.83 1.95
N MET A 430 35.24 -22.72 2.50
CA MET A 430 35.90 -21.95 3.55
C MET A 430 36.09 -22.77 4.84
N LYS A 431 35.06 -23.53 5.26
CA LYS A 431 35.23 -24.41 6.43
C LYS A 431 36.20 -25.56 6.14
N ARG A 432 36.17 -26.13 4.93
CA ARG A 432 37.11 -27.18 4.53
C ARG A 432 38.56 -26.68 4.51
N SER A 433 38.80 -25.46 4.06
CA SER A 433 40.15 -24.87 4.07
C SER A 433 40.65 -24.67 5.50
N HIS A 434 39.79 -24.26 6.44
CA HIS A 434 40.16 -24.19 7.86
C HIS A 434 40.54 -25.57 8.41
N GLY A 435 39.72 -26.60 8.18
CA GLY A 435 40.00 -27.95 8.66
C GLY A 435 41.28 -28.55 8.06
N ALA A 436 41.58 -28.27 6.79
CA ALA A 436 42.84 -28.68 6.18
C ALA A 436 44.05 -28.01 6.85
N VAL A 437 43.97 -26.71 7.15
CA VAL A 437 45.02 -25.97 7.86
C VAL A 437 45.25 -26.55 9.27
N GLU A 438 44.19 -26.82 10.01
CA GLU A 438 44.25 -27.44 11.34
C GLU A 438 44.91 -28.82 11.28
N GLU A 439 44.55 -29.67 10.32
CA GLU A 439 45.13 -30.99 10.13
C GLU A 439 46.63 -30.92 9.80
N THR A 440 47.05 -30.03 8.87
CA THR A 440 48.47 -29.80 8.60
C THR A 440 49.22 -29.28 9.82
N THR A 441 48.65 -28.37 10.61
CA THR A 441 49.30 -27.83 11.81
C THR A 441 49.50 -28.91 12.86
N LEU A 442 48.53 -29.81 13.02
CA LEU A 442 48.65 -30.96 13.93
C LEU A 442 49.72 -31.95 13.45
N ILE A 443 49.80 -32.22 12.14
CA ILE A 443 50.85 -33.07 11.56
C ILE A 443 52.23 -32.43 11.75
N GLU A 444 52.37 -31.12 11.54
CA GLU A 444 53.61 -30.38 11.77
C GLU A 444 54.02 -30.38 13.24
N LEU A 445 53.08 -30.16 14.16
CA LEU A 445 53.32 -30.27 15.60
C LEU A 445 53.74 -31.69 16.00
N ASP A 446 53.09 -32.73 15.47
CA ASP A 446 53.47 -34.12 15.72
C ASP A 446 54.86 -34.45 15.16
N ASN A 447 55.19 -33.96 13.97
CA ASN A 447 56.53 -34.08 13.39
C ASN A 447 57.59 -33.34 14.24
N LEU A 448 57.26 -32.15 14.75
CA LEU A 448 58.11 -31.37 15.65
C LEU A 448 58.29 -32.06 17.01
N MET A 449 57.24 -32.69 17.56
CA MET A 449 57.35 -33.49 18.79
C MET A 449 58.17 -34.77 18.59
N LYS A 450 58.07 -35.42 17.42
CA LYS A 450 58.78 -36.68 17.12
C LYS A 450 60.24 -36.47 16.71
N SER A 451 60.55 -35.36 16.06
CA SER A 451 61.84 -35.17 15.39
C SER A 451 62.40 -33.74 15.45
N GLY A 452 61.73 -32.83 16.16
CA GLY A 452 62.21 -31.46 16.33
C GLY A 452 63.44 -31.37 17.22
N VAL A 453 64.41 -30.57 16.80
CA VAL A 453 65.60 -30.23 17.59
C VAL A 453 65.45 -28.79 18.07
N PHE A 454 65.37 -28.61 19.39
CA PHE A 454 65.31 -27.29 20.02
C PHE A 454 66.72 -26.82 20.37
N TYR A 455 67.08 -25.61 19.93
CA TYR A 455 68.32 -24.95 20.32
C TYR A 455 68.01 -23.86 21.33
N PHE A 456 68.71 -23.89 22.47
CA PHE A 456 68.66 -22.82 23.46
C PHE A 456 69.95 -22.00 23.34
N GLU A 457 69.84 -20.77 22.87
CA GLU A 457 70.94 -19.80 22.95
C GLU A 457 70.84 -19.05 24.28
N GLY A 458 71.96 -19.03 25.02
CA GLY A 458 72.09 -18.43 26.34
C GLY A 458 72.87 -17.12 26.33
#